data_AF-A0A973X4R9-F1
#
_entry.id   AF-A0A973X4R9-F1
#
_cell.length_a   1.000
_cell.length_b   1.000
_cell.length_c   1.000
_cell.angle_alpha   90.00
_cell.angle_beta   90.00
_cell.angle_gamma   90.00
#
_symmetry.space_group_name_H-M   'P 1'
#
loop_
_entity.id
_entity.type
_entity.pdbx_description
1 polymer ?
#
loop_
_entity_poly.entity_id
_entity_poly.type
_entity_poly.pdbx_seq_one_letter_code
_entity_poly.pdbx_strand_id
1 'polypeptide(L)' 'MVDIRARKVTWQEVGLVTEPGRYLYRFGWLTITQDDLAVWQSFPNAAFALVPIPPGDSTDEYHLGSFELGLE' A
#
# COMPACT_ATOMS: atom_id res chain seq x y z
N MET A 1 23.43 4.74 -6.66
CA MET A 1 22.67 4.62 -5.41
C MET A 1 21.20 4.76 -5.77
N VAL A 2 20.46 3.66 -5.79
CA VAL A 2 19.02 3.72 -6.02
C VAL A 2 18.41 4.45 -4.82
N ASP A 3 17.80 5.60 -5.07
CA ASP A 3 17.00 6.29 -4.08
C ASP A 3 15.78 5.37 -3.86
N ILE A 4 15.89 4.44 -2.91
CA ILE A 4 14.76 3.67 -2.38
C ILE A 4 13.96 4.69 -1.57
N ARG A 5 13.34 5.64 -2.28
CA ARG A 5 12.28 6.46 -1.72
C ARG A 5 11.21 5.46 -1.38
N ALA A 6 11.14 5.04 -0.12
CA ALA A 6 10.05 4.24 0.41
C ALA A 6 8.76 4.91 -0.08
N ARG A 7 8.16 4.33 -1.13
CA ARG A 7 7.02 4.94 -1.79
C ARG A 7 5.85 4.63 -0.87
N LYS A 8 5.48 5.61 -0.03
CA LYS A 8 4.37 5.46 0.89
C LYS A 8 3.06 5.82 0.19
N VAL A 9 2.00 5.13 0.54
CA VAL A 9 0.66 5.33 0.01
C VAL A 9 -0.34 5.48 1.14
N THR A 10 -1.21 6.48 1.05
CA THR A 10 -2.27 6.71 2.02
C THR A 10 -3.59 6.12 1.53
N TRP A 11 -4.58 6.04 2.42
CA TRP A 11 -5.91 5.53 2.05
C TRP A 11 -6.54 6.34 0.90
N GLN A 12 -6.33 7.66 0.90
CA GLN A 12 -6.83 8.55 -0.16
C GLN A 12 -6.17 8.28 -1.52
N GLU A 13 -4.87 7.99 -1.53
CA GLU A 13 -4.12 7.70 -2.76
C GLU A 13 -4.55 6.38 -3.43
N VAL A 14 -5.02 5.40 -2.64
CA VAL A 14 -5.57 4.15 -3.18
C VAL A 14 -7.06 4.24 -3.53
N GLY A 15 -7.69 5.41 -3.37
CA GLY A 15 -9.10 5.62 -3.69
C GLY A 15 -10.07 5.19 -2.59
N LEU A 16 -9.64 5.23 -1.31
CA LEU A 16 -10.47 4.93 -0.15
C LEU A 16 -11.15 3.55 -0.22
N VAL A 17 -10.38 2.54 -0.62
CA VAL A 17 -10.89 1.17 -0.74
C VAL A 17 -11.45 0.67 0.58
N THR A 18 -12.58 -0.03 0.54
CA THR A 18 -13.25 -0.57 1.74
C THR A 18 -13.23 -2.09 1.80
N GLU A 19 -12.74 -2.75 0.74
CA GLU A 19 -12.71 -4.19 0.61
C GLU A 19 -11.28 -4.69 0.44
N PRO A 20 -10.90 -5.82 1.06
CA PRO A 20 -9.57 -6.38 0.87
C PRO A 20 -9.50 -7.03 -0.52
N GLY A 21 -8.40 -6.80 -1.23
CA GLY A 21 -8.25 -7.30 -2.59
C GLY A 21 -7.05 -6.70 -3.31
N ARG A 22 -6.93 -7.05 -4.59
CA ARG A 22 -5.93 -6.47 -5.49
C ARG A 22 -6.52 -5.28 -6.23
N TYR A 23 -5.82 -4.17 -6.20
CA TYR A 23 -6.21 -2.93 -6.86
C TYR A 23 -5.15 -2.51 -7.87
N LEU A 24 -5.58 -1.93 -9.00
CA LEU A 24 -4.63 -1.44 -9.99
C LEU A 24 -3.98 -0.16 -9.45
N TYR A 25 -2.66 -0.19 -9.23
CA TYR A 25 -1.91 0.95 -8.71
C TYR A 25 -0.82 1.36 -9.70
N ARG A 26 -1.05 2.50 -10.37
CA ARG A 26 -0.18 3.18 -11.34
C ARG A 26 0.42 2.30 -12.46
N PHE A 27 1.31 1.38 -12.13
CA PHE A 27 2.07 0.52 -13.06
C PHE A 27 2.03 -0.96 -12.67
N GLY A 28 1.23 -1.34 -11.66
CA GLY A 28 1.18 -2.70 -11.15
C GLY A 28 -0.09 -2.96 -10.35
N TRP A 29 -0.07 -4.06 -9.59
CA TRP A 29 -1.13 -4.41 -8.65
C TRP A 29 -0.72 -4.06 -7.23
N LEU A 30 -1.65 -3.53 -6.45
CA LEU A 30 -1.51 -3.29 -5.02
C LEU A 30 -2.46 -4.22 -4.27
N THR A 31 -1.88 -5.12 -3.49
CA THR A 31 -2.62 -6.02 -2.62
C THR A 31 -2.87 -5.35 -1.28
N ILE A 32 -4.15 -5.22 -0.93
CA ILE A 32 -4.63 -4.61 0.30
C ILE A 32 -5.32 -5.69 1.10
N THR A 33 -4.84 -5.93 2.32
CA THR A 33 -5.40 -6.96 3.21
C THR A 33 -6.45 -6.35 4.14
N GLN A 34 -7.19 -7.22 4.81
CA GLN A 34 -8.16 -6.80 5.81
C GLN A 34 -7.49 -6.08 7.00
N ASP A 35 -6.25 -6.45 7.33
CA ASP A 35 -5.47 -5.82 8.40
C ASP A 35 -5.12 -4.37 8.04
N ASP A 36 -4.67 -4.15 6.79
CA ASP A 36 -4.37 -2.80 6.29
C ASP A 36 -5.59 -1.88 6.32
N LEU A 37 -6.76 -2.42 5.94
CA LEU A 37 -8.02 -1.69 6.02
C LEU A 37 -8.41 -1.36 7.46
N ALA A 38 -8.13 -2.24 8.43
CA ALA A 38 -8.42 -1.97 9.83
C ALA A 38 -7.56 -0.81 10.35
N VAL A 39 -6.29 -0.74 9.94
CA VAL A 39 -5.41 0.39 10.24
C VAL A 39 -5.96 1.67 9.63
N TRP A 40 -6.35 1.68 8.35
CA TRP A 40 -6.91 2.88 7.72
C TRP A 40 -8.25 3.33 8.31
N GLN A 41 -9.09 2.38 8.74
CA GLN A 41 -10.33 2.70 9.45
C GLN A 41 -10.06 3.34 10.81
N SER A 42 -9.03 2.90 11.53
CA SER A 42 -8.63 3.50 12.80
C SER A 42 -7.83 4.79 12.62
N PHE A 43 -7.06 4.89 11.53
CA PHE A 43 -6.13 5.95 11.21
C PHE A 43 -6.22 6.32 9.73
N PRO A 44 -7.15 7.21 9.35
CA PRO A 44 -7.34 7.59 7.95
C PRO A 44 -6.13 8.30 7.33
N ASN A 45 -5.24 8.83 8.17
CA ASN A 45 -3.98 9.47 7.79
C ASN A 45 -2.79 8.49 7.77
N ALA A 46 -2.99 7.19 8.00
CA ALA A 46 -1.90 6.22 7.97
C ALA A 46 -1.34 6.06 6.55
N ALA A 47 -0.01 6.06 6.47
CA ALA A 47 0.73 5.89 5.22
C ALA A 47 1.48 4.57 5.24
N PHE A 48 1.17 3.69 4.30
CA PHE A 48 1.80 2.38 4.17
C PHE A 48 2.97 2.42 3.21
N ALA A 49 4.09 1.81 3.58
CA ALA A 49 5.19 1.60 2.66
C ALA A 49 4.83 0.54 1.61
N LEU A 50 4.98 0.87 0.33
CA LEU A 50 4.83 -0.09 -0.76
C LEU A 50 6.05 -1.02 -0.79
N VAL A 51 5.80 -2.30 -0.60
CA VAL A 51 6.82 -3.34 -0.68
C VAL A 51 6.61 -4.11 -1.98
N PRO A 52 7.58 -4.07 -2.92
CA PRO A 52 7.49 -4.85 -4.15
C PRO A 52 7.60 -6.34 -3.82
N ILE A 53 6.67 -7.12 -4.35
CA ILE A 53 6.74 -8.58 -4.34
C ILE A 53 7.58 -8.98 -5.57
N PRO A 54 8.62 -9.81 -5.40
CA PRO A 54 9.41 -10.27 -6.53
C PRO A 54 8.48 -10.96 -7.55
N PRO A 55 8.42 -10.50 -8.80
CA PRO A 55 7.53 -11.07 -9.78
C PRO A 55 7.99 -12.49 -10.12
N GLY A 56 7.19 -13.49 -9.79
CA GLY A 56 7.40 -14.85 -10.28
C GLY A 56 7.12 -14.97 -11.77
N ASP A 57 6.02 -14.34 -12.22
CA ASP A 57 5.52 -14.41 -13.59
C ASP A 57 4.85 -13.07 -13.97
N SER A 58 5.60 -12.14 -14.57
CA SER A 58 5.07 -11.10 -15.47
C SER A 58 4.25 -9.92 -14.94
N THR A 59 4.02 -9.70 -13.64
CA THR A 59 3.43 -8.41 -13.20
C THR A 59 4.01 -7.89 -11.90
N ASP A 60 4.41 -6.61 -11.91
CA ASP A 60 4.80 -5.87 -10.72
C ASP A 60 3.63 -5.83 -9.73
N GLU A 61 3.73 -6.63 -8.67
CA GLU A 61 2.80 -6.64 -7.55
C GLU A 61 3.47 -6.00 -6.33
N TYR A 62 2.69 -5.19 -5.64
CA TYR A 62 3.10 -4.47 -4.44
C TYR A 62 2.14 -4.88 -3.33
N HIS A 63 2.65 -5.05 -2.12
CA HIS A 63 1.83 -5.14 -0.92
C HIS A 63 2.11 -3.96 0.01
N LEU A 64 1.16 -3.73 0.90
CA LEU A 64 1.30 -2.79 2.00
C LEU A 64 2.19 -3.43 3.07
N GLY A 65 3.33 -2.80 3.33
CA GLY A 65 4.27 -3.23 4.37
C GLY A 65 4.04 -2.44 5.65
N SER A 66 5.14 -1.98 6.25
CA SER A 66 5.06 -1.13 7.45
C SER A 66 4.26 0.14 7.19
N PHE A 67 3.34 0.45 8.11
CA PHE A 67 2.62 1.72 8.11
C PHE A 67 3.20 2.69 9.11
N GLU A 68 3.05 3.96 8.79
CA GLU A 68 3.32 5.06 9.70
C GLU A 68 2.01 5.76 10.00
N LEU A 69 1.76 5.92 11.30
CA LEU A 69 0.76 6.83 11.81
C LEU A 69 1.47 8.18 11.84
N GLY A 70 1.05 9.14 11.01
CA GLY A 70 1.57 10.52 11.03
C GLY A 70 1.19 11.22 12.33
N LEU A 71 1.75 10.74 13.45
CA LEU A 71 1.48 11.19 14.80
C LEU A 71 2.33 12.44 15.03
N GLU A 72 1.78 13.58 14.64
CA GLU A 72 2.23 14.93 15.04
C GLU A 72 1.63 15.33 16.40
#